data_AF-A0A933QDE7-F1
#
_entry.id   AF-A0A933QDE7-F1
#
_cell.length_a   1.000
_cell.length_b   1.000
_cell.length_c   1.000
_cell.angle_alpha   90.00
_cell.angle_beta   90.00
_cell.angle_gamma   90.00
#
_symmetry.space_group_name_H-M   'P 1'
#
loop_
_entity.id
_entity.type
_entity.pdbx_description
1 polymer ?
#
loop_
_entity_poly.entity_id
_entity_poly.type
_entity_poly.pdbx_seq_one_letter_code
_entity_poly.pdbx_strand_id
1 'polypeptide(L)'
;MNLASWELASYVVTVIGLPLAIFVFFFEQRKERDNEEEEVYQLLSDNYQDFLKVTLEHPDLRLFADEETPQLSDEQRERMFIIFSMLVSLFERAYLLLYEDDMTPRQARRWRSWEDYMSEWCQRADFRTMLPLLLRGEDPEFAAYLQQLGRGAEK
;
A
#
# COMPACT_ATOMS: atom_id res chain seq x y z
N MET A 1 23.24 39.92 39.78
CA MET A 1 21.85 39.44 39.59
C MET A 1 21.33 38.97 40.95
N ASN A 2 20.11 39.34 41.33
CA ASN A 2 19.53 39.04 42.63
C ASN A 2 18.91 37.62 42.65
N LEU A 3 18.87 36.95 43.80
CA LEU A 3 18.35 35.57 43.96
C LEU A 3 16.89 35.45 43.47
N ALA A 4 16.06 36.45 43.75
CA ALA A 4 14.67 36.52 43.31
C ALA A 4 14.51 36.51 41.77
N SER A 5 15.47 37.07 41.04
CA SER A 5 15.45 37.05 39.56
C SER A 5 15.72 35.64 39.01
N TRP A 6 16.55 34.86 39.71
CA TRP A 6 16.83 33.46 39.36
C TRP A 6 15.65 32.54 39.70
N GLU A 7 14.97 32.77 40.82
CA GLU A 7 13.75 32.05 41.20
C GLU A 7 12.58 32.35 40.25
N LEU A 8 12.40 33.61 39.84
CA LEU A 8 11.37 33.95 38.85
C LEU A 8 11.66 33.28 37.50
N ALA A 9 12.93 33.26 37.08
CA ALA A 9 13.35 32.59 35.84
C ALA A 9 13.11 31.08 35.89
N SER A 10 13.36 30.42 37.03
CA SER A 10 13.07 28.98 37.17
C SER A 10 11.58 28.71 37.09
N TYR A 11 10.73 29.52 37.74
CA TYR A 11 9.28 29.39 37.63
C TYR A 11 8.78 29.59 36.20
N VAL A 12 9.33 30.56 35.45
CA VAL A 12 8.98 30.76 34.04
C VAL A 12 9.35 29.53 33.20
N VAL A 13 10.54 28.95 33.39
CA VAL A 13 10.95 27.73 32.69
C VAL A 13 10.08 26.54 33.07
N THR A 14 9.68 26.39 34.33
CA THR A 14 8.81 25.27 34.74
C THR A 14 7.37 25.45 34.24
N VAL A 15 6.80 26.65 34.33
CA VAL A 15 5.40 26.91 33.95
C VAL A 15 5.23 27.04 32.44
N ILE A 16 6.24 27.51 31.70
CA ILE A 16 6.16 27.65 30.24
C ILE A 16 6.91 26.52 29.54
N GLY A 17 8.13 26.22 29.98
CA GLY A 17 9.01 25.27 29.32
C GLY A 17 8.50 23.83 29.38
N LEU A 18 7.97 23.37 30.51
CA LEU A 18 7.43 22.00 30.59
C LEU A 18 6.16 21.83 29.74
N PRO A 19 5.14 22.70 29.80
CA PRO A 19 4.00 22.61 28.89
C PRO A 19 4.38 22.75 27.42
N LEU A 20 5.35 23.63 27.09
CA LEU A 20 5.87 23.75 25.73
C LEU A 20 6.55 22.46 25.27
N ALA A 21 7.37 21.83 26.11
CA ALA A 21 8.02 20.55 25.80
C ALA A 21 7.00 19.44 25.56
N ILE A 22 5.96 19.35 26.40
CA ILE A 22 4.85 18.39 26.22
C ILE A 22 4.13 18.67 24.89
N PHE A 23 3.83 19.94 24.60
CA PHE A 23 3.18 20.32 23.35
C PHE A 23 4.03 19.96 22.11
N VAL A 24 5.31 20.29 22.12
CA VAL A 24 6.25 19.96 21.04
C VAL A 24 6.36 18.45 20.87
N PHE A 25 6.45 17.69 21.97
CA PHE A 25 6.49 16.24 21.92
C PHE A 25 5.27 15.64 21.21
N PHE A 26 4.06 16.07 21.54
CA PHE A 26 2.85 15.60 20.84
C PHE A 26 2.81 16.05 19.36
N PHE A 27 3.31 17.24 19.06
CA PHE A 27 3.40 17.74 17.69
C PHE A 27 4.40 16.92 16.85
N GLU A 28 5.57 16.63 17.40
CA GLU A 28 6.60 15.81 16.76
C GLU A 28 6.12 14.37 16.57
N GLN A 29 5.50 13.75 17.60
CA GLN A 29 4.97 12.39 17.50
C GLN A 29 3.90 12.28 16.42
N ARG A 30 3.02 13.28 16.27
CA ARG A 30 2.03 13.30 15.19
C ARG A 30 2.70 13.40 13.82
N LYS A 31 3.71 14.25 13.70
CA LYS A 31 4.46 14.44 12.45
C LYS A 31 5.26 13.19 12.06
N GLU A 32 5.88 12.52 13.03
CA GLU A 32 6.60 11.26 12.80
C GLU A 32 5.66 10.19 12.27
N ARG A 33 4.48 10.01 12.88
CA ARG A 33 3.50 9.05 12.38
C ARG A 33 3.04 9.36 10.95
N ASP A 34 2.75 10.63 10.65
CA ASP A 34 2.36 11.06 9.30
C ASP A 34 3.48 10.78 8.26
N ASN A 35 4.76 10.89 8.67
CA ASN A 35 5.92 10.57 7.84
C ASN A 35 6.08 9.04 7.65
N GLU A 36 5.96 8.24 8.70
CA GLU A 36 6.04 6.77 8.61
C GLU A 36 4.99 6.22 7.63
N GLU A 37 3.76 6.72 7.70
CA GLU A 37 2.71 6.37 6.74
C GLU A 37 3.03 6.79 5.30
N GLU A 38 3.73 7.92 5.10
CA GLU A 38 4.23 8.35 3.79
C GLU A 38 5.31 7.41 3.26
N GLU A 39 6.27 7.01 4.10
CA GLU A 39 7.36 6.11 3.74
C GLU A 39 6.85 4.72 3.33
N VAL A 40 5.89 4.16 4.09
CA VAL A 40 5.24 2.88 3.74
C VAL A 40 4.55 2.97 2.39
N TYR A 41 3.79 4.05 2.15
CA TYR A 41 3.10 4.26 0.89
C TYR A 41 4.09 4.41 -0.28
N GLN A 42 5.19 5.15 -0.09
CA GLN A 42 6.22 5.33 -1.11
C GLN A 42 6.91 4.00 -1.43
N LEU A 43 7.28 3.22 -0.42
CA LEU A 43 7.88 1.90 -0.59
C LEU A 43 6.99 0.95 -1.39
N LEU A 44 5.69 0.92 -1.09
CA LEU A 44 4.73 0.11 -1.86
C LEU A 44 4.60 0.61 -3.30
N SER A 45 4.59 1.93 -3.52
CA SER A 45 4.54 2.52 -4.84
C SER A 45 5.80 2.20 -5.67
N ASP A 46 6.98 2.23 -5.05
CA ASP A 46 8.25 1.87 -5.67
C ASP A 46 8.28 0.38 -6.04
N ASN A 47 7.80 -0.50 -5.14
CA ASN A 47 7.66 -1.93 -5.42
C ASN A 47 6.71 -2.19 -6.61
N TYR A 48 5.62 -1.43 -6.73
CA TYR A 48 4.73 -1.51 -7.89
C TYR A 48 5.44 -1.05 -9.16
N GLN A 49 6.20 0.04 -9.11
CA GLN A 49 7.00 0.49 -10.25
C GLN A 49 8.02 -0.56 -10.69
N ASP A 50 8.63 -1.28 -9.76
CA ASP A 50 9.55 -2.38 -10.07
C ASP A 50 8.82 -3.57 -10.70
N PHE A 51 7.62 -3.91 -10.23
CA PHE A 51 6.75 -4.86 -10.93
C PHE A 51 6.47 -4.41 -12.37
N LEU A 52 6.13 -3.14 -12.60
CA LEU A 52 5.90 -2.62 -13.95
C LEU A 52 7.14 -2.75 -14.85
N LYS A 53 8.35 -2.52 -14.31
CA LYS A 53 9.59 -2.74 -15.07
C LYS A 53 9.74 -4.21 -15.50
N VAL A 54 9.47 -5.17 -14.60
CA VAL A 54 9.49 -6.60 -14.94
C VAL A 54 8.50 -6.91 -16.05
N THR A 55 7.28 -6.38 -15.98
CA THR A 55 6.30 -6.58 -17.06
C THR A 55 6.73 -5.97 -18.40
N LEU A 56 7.43 -4.83 -18.37
CA LEU A 56 7.95 -4.15 -19.55
C LEU A 56 9.05 -4.97 -20.25
N GLU A 57 9.82 -5.76 -19.50
CA GLU A 57 10.81 -6.69 -20.04
C GLU A 57 10.19 -7.95 -20.68
N HIS A 58 8.88 -8.15 -20.52
CA HIS A 58 8.13 -9.28 -21.08
C HIS A 58 6.95 -8.82 -21.97
N PRO A 59 7.21 -8.00 -23.01
CA PRO A 59 6.16 -7.43 -23.85
C PRO A 59 5.39 -8.49 -24.65
N ASP A 60 6.01 -9.64 -24.89
CA ASP A 60 5.40 -10.77 -25.60
C ASP A 60 4.23 -11.40 -24.82
N LEU A 61 4.16 -11.21 -23.50
CA LEU A 61 3.02 -11.62 -22.68
C LEU A 61 1.80 -10.72 -22.83
N ARG A 62 1.97 -9.50 -23.39
CA ARG A 62 0.89 -8.53 -23.64
C ARG A 62 0.03 -8.23 -22.41
N LEU A 63 0.66 -8.09 -21.23
CA LEU A 63 -0.03 -7.89 -19.95
C LEU A 63 -0.87 -6.60 -19.86
N PHE A 64 -0.55 -5.58 -20.67
CA PHE A 64 -1.25 -4.29 -20.75
C PHE A 64 -1.95 -4.04 -22.09
N ALA A 65 -2.09 -5.07 -22.95
CA ALA A 65 -2.84 -4.93 -24.19
C ALA A 65 -4.34 -5.22 -23.96
N ASP A 66 -5.20 -4.49 -24.68
CA ASP A 66 -6.67 -4.67 -24.66
C ASP A 66 -7.13 -5.94 -25.41
N GLU A 67 -6.29 -6.50 -26.27
CA GLU A 67 -6.61 -7.69 -27.07
C GLU A 67 -6.47 -8.98 -26.24
N GLU A 68 -7.35 -9.96 -26.49
CA GLU A 68 -7.27 -11.30 -25.89
C GLU A 68 -5.84 -11.85 -26.00
N THR A 69 -5.33 -12.35 -24.87
CA THR A 69 -4.00 -12.90 -24.74
C THR A 69 -3.78 -13.96 -25.84
N PRO A 70 -2.75 -13.82 -26.70
CA PRO A 70 -2.48 -14.81 -27.75
C PRO A 70 -2.30 -16.20 -27.14
N GLN A 71 -2.41 -17.27 -27.95
CA GLN A 71 -2.08 -18.62 -27.48
C GLN A 71 -0.64 -18.65 -26.96
N LEU A 72 -0.48 -18.52 -25.63
CA LEU A 72 0.82 -18.53 -24.97
C LEU A 72 1.43 -19.93 -25.03
N SER A 73 2.74 -20.00 -25.26
CA SER A 73 3.53 -21.21 -25.04
C SER A 73 3.52 -21.59 -23.56
N ASP A 74 3.92 -22.82 -23.25
CA ASP A 74 3.97 -23.28 -21.85
C ASP A 74 4.98 -22.46 -21.03
N GLU A 75 6.13 -22.09 -21.61
CA GLU A 75 7.12 -21.19 -20.99
C GLU A 75 6.52 -19.81 -20.71
N GLN A 76 5.77 -19.24 -21.65
CA GLN A 76 5.13 -17.94 -21.48
C GLN A 76 4.06 -17.99 -20.38
N ARG A 77 3.29 -19.09 -20.29
CA ARG A 77 2.30 -19.28 -19.21
C ARG A 77 2.98 -19.37 -17.84
N GLU A 78 4.08 -20.11 -17.73
CA GLU A 78 4.83 -20.23 -16.48
C GLU A 78 5.37 -18.87 -16.03
N ARG A 79 5.98 -18.12 -16.96
CA ARG A 79 6.49 -16.77 -16.66
C ARG A 79 5.37 -15.81 -16.27
N MET A 80 4.24 -15.85 -16.98
CA MET A 80 3.07 -15.03 -16.65
C MET A 80 2.53 -15.37 -15.26
N PHE A 81 2.48 -16.65 -14.90
CA PHE A 81 2.06 -17.08 -13.57
C PHE A 81 2.99 -16.55 -12.47
N ILE A 82 4.31 -16.57 -12.69
CA ILE A 82 5.29 -15.99 -11.74
C ILE A 82 5.07 -14.49 -11.59
N ILE A 83 4.89 -13.76 -12.70
CA ILE A 83 4.63 -12.31 -12.67
C ILE A 83 3.34 -12.00 -11.92
N PHE A 84 2.26 -12.74 -12.16
CA PHE A 84 1.01 -12.58 -11.39
C PHE A 84 1.17 -12.94 -9.92
N SER A 85 1.99 -13.94 -9.59
CA SER A 85 2.29 -14.28 -8.19
C SER A 85 3.01 -13.13 -7.48
N MET A 86 3.96 -12.47 -8.17
CA MET A 86 4.62 -11.27 -7.64
C MET A 86 3.61 -10.14 -7.39
N LEU A 87 2.68 -9.93 -8.32
CA LEU A 87 1.63 -8.91 -8.19
C LEU A 87 0.71 -9.19 -7.00
N VAL A 88 0.24 -10.43 -6.86
CA VAL A 88 -0.65 -10.83 -5.75
C VAL A 88 0.04 -10.65 -4.41
N SER A 89 1.32 -11.03 -4.28
CA SER A 89 2.08 -10.80 -3.04
C SER A 89 2.27 -9.32 -2.72
N LEU A 90 2.40 -8.45 -3.73
CA LEU A 90 2.43 -7.00 -3.53
C LEU A 90 1.08 -6.46 -3.07
N PHE A 91 -0.03 -6.95 -3.65
CA PHE A 91 -1.38 -6.59 -3.23
C PHE A 91 -1.68 -7.04 -1.80
N GLU A 92 -1.27 -8.25 -1.42
CA GLU A 92 -1.38 -8.73 -0.04
C GLU A 92 -0.64 -7.79 0.91
N ARG A 93 0.60 -7.44 0.59
CA ARG A 93 1.38 -6.51 1.40
C ARG A 93 0.74 -5.14 1.50
N ALA A 94 0.18 -4.61 0.41
CA ALA A 94 -0.53 -3.35 0.42
C ALA A 94 -1.78 -3.43 1.32
N TYR A 95 -2.53 -4.54 1.26
CA TYR A 95 -3.67 -4.80 2.14
C TYR A 95 -3.23 -4.81 3.61
N LEU A 96 -2.23 -5.62 3.97
CA LEU A 96 -1.77 -5.74 5.35
C LEU A 96 -1.18 -4.46 5.94
N LEU A 97 -0.60 -3.57 5.12
CA LEU A 97 0.07 -2.36 5.59
C LEU A 97 -0.78 -1.08 5.48
N LEU A 98 -1.75 -1.03 4.57
CA LEU A 98 -2.54 0.18 4.31
C LEU A 98 -4.04 0.02 4.59
N TYR A 99 -4.56 -1.21 4.61
CA TYR A 99 -5.98 -1.44 4.85
C TYR A 99 -6.34 -1.40 6.33
N GLU A 100 -7.36 -0.61 6.65
CA GLU A 100 -7.96 -0.46 7.97
C GLU A 100 -9.47 -0.24 7.77
N ASP A 101 -10.31 -0.75 8.68
CA ASP A 101 -11.77 -0.52 8.60
C ASP A 101 -12.14 0.96 8.79
N ASP A 102 -11.38 1.69 9.62
CA ASP A 102 -11.62 3.11 9.94
C ASP A 102 -10.41 3.97 9.51
N MET A 103 -10.42 4.38 8.25
CA MET A 103 -9.37 5.20 7.66
C MET A 103 -9.67 6.70 7.75
N THR A 104 -8.63 7.48 8.03
CA THR A 104 -8.67 8.92 7.76
C THR A 104 -8.88 9.20 6.26
N PRO A 105 -9.39 10.39 5.87
CA PRO A 105 -9.57 10.74 4.45
C PRO A 105 -8.28 10.61 3.61
N ARG A 106 -7.12 10.78 4.25
CA ARG A 106 -5.81 10.65 3.60
C ARG A 106 -5.45 9.18 3.33
N GLN A 107 -5.58 8.32 4.33
CA GLN A 107 -5.36 6.87 4.19
C GLN A 107 -6.34 6.28 3.17
N ALA A 108 -7.63 6.62 3.28
CA ALA A 108 -8.66 6.16 2.34
C ALA A 108 -8.35 6.54 0.89
N ARG A 109 -7.79 7.72 0.65
CA ARG A 109 -7.38 8.14 -0.70
C ARG A 109 -6.23 7.28 -1.24
N ARG A 110 -5.24 6.93 -0.42
CA ARG A 110 -4.12 6.05 -0.80
C ARG A 110 -4.62 4.63 -1.06
N TRP A 111 -5.47 4.13 -0.18
CA TRP A 111 -6.06 2.80 -0.32
C TRP A 111 -6.88 2.67 -1.61
N ARG A 112 -7.70 3.66 -1.94
CA ARG A 112 -8.49 3.65 -3.18
C ARG A 112 -7.63 3.47 -4.43
N SER A 113 -6.44 4.05 -4.50
CA SER A 113 -5.53 3.83 -5.63
C SER A 113 -5.09 2.36 -5.75
N TRP A 114 -4.84 1.69 -4.61
CA TRP A 114 -4.55 0.25 -4.60
C TRP A 114 -5.77 -0.59 -4.95
N GLU A 115 -6.93 -0.23 -4.43
CA GLU A 115 -8.20 -0.87 -4.76
C GLU A 115 -8.52 -0.79 -6.26
N ASP A 116 -8.28 0.37 -6.87
CA ASP A 116 -8.43 0.60 -8.31
C ASP A 116 -7.48 -0.31 -9.10
N TYR A 117 -6.18 -0.39 -8.73
CA TYR A 117 -5.24 -1.30 -9.37
C TYR A 117 -5.67 -2.76 -9.25
N MET A 118 -6.08 -3.21 -8.05
CA MET A 118 -6.59 -4.56 -7.84
C MET A 118 -7.81 -4.84 -8.74
N SER A 119 -8.68 -3.85 -8.91
CA SER A 119 -9.89 -3.94 -9.73
C SER A 119 -9.57 -4.11 -11.20
N GLU A 120 -8.67 -3.28 -11.72
CA GLU A 120 -8.22 -3.34 -13.12
C GLU A 120 -7.63 -4.73 -13.44
N TRP A 121 -6.78 -5.26 -12.57
CA TRP A 121 -6.21 -6.60 -12.77
C TRP A 121 -7.25 -7.71 -12.64
N CYS A 122 -8.20 -7.61 -11.71
CA CYS A 122 -9.27 -8.61 -11.57
C CYS A 122 -10.24 -8.65 -12.76
N GLN A 123 -10.37 -7.56 -13.52
CA GLN A 123 -11.20 -7.51 -14.73
C GLN A 123 -10.56 -8.31 -15.89
N ARG A 124 -9.24 -8.50 -15.86
CA ARG A 124 -8.50 -9.21 -16.89
C ARG A 124 -8.77 -10.71 -16.85
N ALA A 125 -9.11 -11.30 -18.00
CA ALA A 125 -9.63 -12.67 -18.07
C ALA A 125 -8.60 -13.74 -17.66
N ASP A 126 -7.33 -13.59 -18.05
CA ASP A 126 -6.27 -14.54 -17.70
C ASP A 126 -5.90 -14.47 -16.21
N PHE A 127 -5.79 -13.26 -15.65
CA PHE A 127 -5.59 -13.05 -14.22
C PHE A 127 -6.73 -13.65 -13.41
N ARG A 128 -7.99 -13.36 -13.76
CA ARG A 128 -9.17 -13.93 -13.09
C ARG A 128 -9.21 -15.46 -13.16
N THR A 129 -8.78 -16.04 -14.27
CA THR A 129 -8.72 -17.50 -14.44
C THR A 129 -7.67 -18.13 -13.52
N MET A 130 -6.53 -17.46 -13.33
CA MET A 130 -5.44 -17.92 -12.47
C MET A 130 -5.64 -17.58 -10.99
N LEU A 131 -6.50 -16.61 -10.67
CA LEU A 131 -6.71 -16.07 -9.33
C LEU A 131 -6.94 -17.13 -8.24
N PRO A 132 -7.75 -18.20 -8.44
CA PRO A 132 -7.94 -19.22 -7.41
C PRO A 132 -6.67 -20.03 -7.10
N LEU A 133 -5.72 -20.11 -8.03
CA LEU A 133 -4.43 -20.76 -7.84
C LEU A 133 -3.43 -19.81 -7.18
N LEU A 134 -3.43 -18.53 -7.60
CA LEU A 134 -2.55 -17.49 -7.07
C LEU A 134 -2.84 -17.18 -5.60
N LEU A 135 -4.10 -17.24 -5.17
CA LEU A 135 -4.49 -16.96 -3.78
C LEU A 135 -4.25 -18.13 -2.80
N ARG A 136 -3.63 -19.23 -3.24
CA ARG A 136 -3.37 -20.36 -2.35
C ARG A 136 -2.19 -20.07 -1.42
N GLY A 137 -2.47 -19.94 -0.14
CA GLY A 137 -1.45 -19.72 0.89
C GLY A 137 -1.26 -18.25 1.26
N GLU A 138 -1.92 -17.34 0.55
CA GLU A 138 -2.07 -15.93 0.92
C GLU A 138 -3.01 -15.79 2.13
N ASP A 139 -2.99 -14.62 2.75
CA ASP A 139 -3.87 -14.25 3.86
C ASP A 139 -5.36 -14.46 3.51
N PRO A 140 -6.15 -15.14 4.37
CA PRO A 140 -7.55 -15.43 4.07
C PRO A 140 -8.45 -14.20 3.92
N GLU A 141 -8.19 -13.12 4.68
CA GLU A 141 -8.98 -11.89 4.62
C GLU A 141 -8.69 -11.13 3.32
N PHE A 142 -7.41 -11.00 2.97
CA PHE A 142 -6.98 -10.46 1.69
C PHE A 142 -7.54 -11.28 0.50
N ALA A 143 -7.45 -12.61 0.56
CA ALA A 143 -7.95 -13.47 -0.51
C ALA A 143 -9.46 -13.30 -0.71
N ALA A 144 -10.23 -13.20 0.39
CA ALA A 144 -11.66 -12.93 0.32
C ALA A 144 -11.95 -11.54 -0.25
N TYR A 145 -11.19 -10.52 0.19
CA TYR A 145 -11.31 -9.15 -0.29
C TYR A 145 -11.09 -9.06 -1.80
N LEU A 146 -9.98 -9.61 -2.30
CA LEU A 146 -9.64 -9.57 -3.73
C LEU A 146 -10.66 -10.34 -4.58
N GLN A 147 -11.14 -11.49 -4.11
CA GLN A 147 -12.20 -12.25 -4.78
C GLN A 147 -13.52 -11.48 -4.85
N GLN A 148 -13.89 -10.77 -3.78
CA GLN A 148 -15.10 -9.95 -3.77
C GLN A 148 -14.98 -8.78 -4.73
N LEU A 149 -13.82 -8.13 -4.74
CA LEU A 149 -13.51 -7.00 -5.60
C LEU A 149 -13.60 -7.40 -7.08
N GLY A 150 -13.06 -8.56 -7.45
CA GLY A 150 -13.18 -9.10 -8.80
C GLY A 150 -14.60 -9.46 -9.26
N ARG A 151 -15.52 -9.78 -8.32
CA ARG A 151 -16.95 -9.98 -8.63
C ARG A 151 -17.72 -8.66 -8.74
N GLY A 152 -17.27 -7.62 -8.04
CA GLY A 152 -17.92 -6.30 -8.02
C GLY A 152 -17.80 -5.53 -9.33
N ALA A 153 -16.75 -5.82 -10.13
CA ALA A 153 -16.50 -5.19 -11.42
C ALA A 153 -17.35 -5.75 -12.59
N GLU A 154 -18.22 -6.74 -12.35
CA GLU A 154 -19.13 -7.31 -13.37
C GLU A 154 -20.51 -6.59 -13.46
N LYS A 155 -20.68 -5.43 -12.82
CA LYS A 155 -21.91 -4.61 -12.90
C LYS A 155 -21.76 -3.42 -13.83
#